data_AF-A0A914PD53-F1
#
_entry.id   AF-A0A914PD53-F1
#
_cell.length_a   1.000
_cell.length_b   1.000
_cell.length_c   1.000
_cell.angle_alpha   90.00
_cell.angle_beta   90.00
_cell.angle_gamma   90.00
#
_symmetry.space_group_name_H-M   'P 1'
#
loop_
_entity.id
_entity.type
_entity.pdbx_description
1 polymer ?
#
loop_
_entity_poly.entity_id
_entity_poly.type
_entity_poly.pdbx_seq_one_letter_code
_entity_poly.pdbx_strand_id
1 'polypeptide(L)'
;MAIPESAKIPNIHYKFIFMMDMLSQDLLGNNLLDDALKYIDKVLSSGGSILVHCEVGVSRSIAIVAAYLMRKHEWNPSKAILFIQNSRPIAW
;
A
#
# COMPACT_ATOMS: atom_id res chain seq x y z
N MET A 1 -7.33 2.65 11.48
CA MET A 1 -8.02 1.60 12.26
C MET A 1 -8.49 0.51 11.31
N ALA A 2 -8.70 -0.72 11.80
CA ALA A 2 -9.37 -1.73 10.98
C ALA A 2 -10.81 -1.28 10.68
N ILE A 3 -11.31 -1.61 9.49
CA ILE A 3 -12.71 -1.31 9.12
C ILE A 3 -13.62 -2.20 9.98
N PRO A 4 -14.57 -1.62 10.74
CA PRO A 4 -15.47 -2.42 11.57
C PRO A 4 -16.34 -3.33 10.70
N GLU A 5 -16.72 -4.51 11.21
CA GLU A 5 -17.51 -5.49 10.45
C GLU A 5 -18.80 -4.88 9.89
N SER A 6 -19.44 -3.98 10.64
CA SER A 6 -20.66 -3.28 10.22
C SER A 6 -20.47 -2.35 9.02
N ALA A 7 -19.25 -1.93 8.70
CA ALA A 7 -18.92 -1.05 7.59
C ALA A 7 -18.29 -1.79 6.40
N LYS A 8 -18.11 -3.12 6.49
CA LYS A 8 -17.56 -3.90 5.39
C LYS A 8 -18.58 -4.05 4.27
N ILE A 9 -18.09 -3.92 3.04
CA ILE A 9 -18.87 -4.08 1.82
C ILE A 9 -18.87 -5.56 1.44
N PRO A 10 -20.03 -6.15 1.09
CA PRO A 10 -20.10 -7.52 0.59
C PRO A 10 -19.19 -7.74 -0.62
N ASN A 11 -18.60 -8.93 -0.73
CA ASN A 11 -17.72 -9.34 -1.84
C ASN A 11 -16.41 -8.52 -1.98
N ILE A 12 -16.03 -7.74 -0.96
CA ILE A 12 -14.71 -7.12 -0.88
C ILE A 12 -13.84 -7.86 0.15
N HIS A 13 -12.62 -8.22 -0.26
CA HIS A 13 -11.63 -8.82 0.63
C HIS A 13 -10.76 -7.75 1.28
N TYR A 14 -10.67 -7.78 2.60
CA TYR A 14 -9.93 -6.79 3.40
C TYR A 14 -8.67 -7.40 4.00
N LYS A 15 -7.55 -6.67 3.91
CA LYS A 15 -6.33 -6.94 4.66
C LYS A 15 -5.95 -5.67 5.42
N PHE A 16 -5.93 -5.74 6.75
CA PHE A 16 -5.48 -4.64 7.58
C PHE A 16 -4.00 -4.82 7.94
N ILE A 17 -3.24 -3.73 7.82
CA ILE A 17 -1.84 -3.65 8.22
C ILE A 17 -1.72 -2.43 9.13
N PHE A 18 -1.30 -2.65 10.37
CA PHE A 18 -1.14 -1.57 11.33
C PHE A 18 0.15 -0.81 11.05
N MET A 19 0.04 0.50 10.83
CA MET A 19 1.18 1.36 10.51
C MET A 19 0.93 2.77 11.06
N MET A 20 1.87 3.28 11.85
CA MET A 20 1.88 4.66 12.34
C MET A 20 2.42 5.61 11.27
N ASP A 21 1.89 6.83 11.25
CA ASP A 21 2.35 7.87 10.32
C ASP A 21 3.52 8.65 10.95
N MET A 22 4.63 7.94 11.16
CA MET A 22 5.83 8.47 11.81
C MET A 22 7.07 8.00 11.07
N LEU A 23 8.10 8.84 11.03
CA LEU A 23 9.40 8.50 10.45
C LEU A 23 10.07 7.30 11.15
N SER A 24 9.75 7.07 12.42
CA SER A 24 10.25 5.95 13.22
C SER A 24 9.50 4.63 12.99
N GLN A 25 8.45 4.64 12.17
CA GLN A 25 7.71 3.41 11.85
C GLN A 25 8.60 2.49 11.02
N ASP A 26 9.00 1.37 11.62
CA ASP A 26 9.73 0.33 10.89
C ASP A 26 8.77 -0.42 9.96
N LEU A 27 9.07 -0.42 8.67
CA LEU A 27 8.34 -1.13 7.62
C LEU A 27 8.96 -2.50 7.30
N LEU A 28 10.26 -2.66 7.57
CA LEU A 28 11.02 -3.84 7.22
C LEU A 28 10.97 -4.88 8.36
N GLY A 29 10.88 -4.40 9.60
CA GLY A 29 10.67 -5.22 10.78
C GLY A 29 9.40 -6.07 10.69
N ASN A 30 9.46 -7.26 11.29
CA ASN A 30 8.33 -8.19 11.41
C ASN A 30 7.66 -8.56 10.06
N ASN A 31 8.39 -8.46 8.94
CA ASN A 31 7.91 -8.76 7.58
C ASN A 31 6.69 -7.92 7.11
N LEU A 32 6.43 -6.78 7.75
CA LEU A 32 5.22 -6.00 7.49
C LEU A 32 5.10 -5.55 6.04
N LEU A 33 6.18 -5.01 5.46
CA LEU A 33 6.22 -4.61 4.06
C LEU A 33 6.06 -5.82 3.15
N ASP A 34 6.80 -6.89 3.37
CA ASP A 34 6.77 -8.05 2.48
C ASP A 34 5.38 -8.70 2.42
N ASP A 35 4.69 -8.80 3.56
CA ASP A 35 3.31 -9.27 3.65
C ASP A 35 2.34 -8.40 2.84
N ALA A 36 2.49 -7.07 2.91
CA ALA A 36 1.68 -6.13 2.14
C ALA A 36 1.88 -6.34 0.64
N LEU A 37 3.14 -6.40 0.22
CA LEU A 37 3.50 -6.50 -1.18
C LEU A 37 3.11 -7.86 -1.78
N LYS A 38 3.24 -8.95 -1.01
CA LYS A 38 2.77 -10.29 -1.42
C LYS A 38 1.26 -10.34 -1.57
N TYR A 39 0.51 -9.67 -0.69
CA TYR A 39 -0.94 -9.58 -0.82
C TYR A 39 -1.37 -8.83 -2.09
N ILE A 40 -0.71 -7.70 -2.39
CA ILE A 40 -0.94 -6.95 -3.64
C ILE A 40 -0.65 -7.83 -4.86
N ASP A 41 0.51 -8.47 -4.92
CA ASP A 41 0.91 -9.30 -6.06
C ASP A 41 -0.04 -10.50 -6.26
N LYS A 42 -0.51 -11.12 -5.17
CA LYS A 42 -1.51 -12.20 -5.22
C LYS A 42 -2.82 -11.75 -5.85
N VAL A 43 -3.36 -10.60 -5.43
CA VAL A 43 -4.63 -10.07 -5.96
C VAL A 43 -4.48 -9.72 -7.44
N LEU A 44 -3.43 -9.01 -7.81
CA LEU A 44 -3.20 -8.61 -9.20
C LEU A 44 -2.93 -9.81 -10.12
N SER A 45 -2.18 -10.81 -9.66
CA SER A 45 -1.91 -12.04 -10.44
C SER A 45 -3.15 -12.91 -10.64
N SER A 46 -4.19 -12.74 -9.81
CA SER A 46 -5.48 -13.40 -10.00
C SER A 46 -6.42 -12.68 -10.99
N GLY A 47 -5.97 -11.58 -11.60
CA GLY A 47 -6.80 -10.72 -12.45
C GLY A 47 -7.72 -9.78 -11.67
N GLY A 48 -7.55 -9.71 -10.34
CA GLY A 48 -8.32 -8.83 -9.47
C GLY A 48 -7.80 -7.38 -9.46
N SER A 49 -8.51 -6.54 -8.72
CA SER A 49 -8.12 -5.15 -8.46
C SER A 49 -8.00 -4.92 -6.95
N ILE A 50 -7.11 -4.01 -6.55
CA ILE A 50 -6.87 -3.69 -5.14
C ILE A 50 -6.86 -2.18 -4.89
N LEU A 51 -7.53 -1.77 -3.82
CA LEU A 51 -7.46 -0.41 -3.28
C LEU A 51 -6.49 -0.41 -2.09
N VAL A 52 -5.39 0.33 -2.20
CA VAL A 52 -4.48 0.60 -1.09
C VAL A 52 -4.77 1.99 -0.55
N HIS A 53 -5.13 2.10 0.73
CA HIS A 53 -5.45 3.38 1.35
C HIS A 53 -4.85 3.51 2.75
N CYS A 54 -4.71 4.74 3.21
CA CYS A 54 -4.49 5.07 4.63
C CYS A 54 -5.54 6.11 5.03
N GLU A 55 -5.26 6.98 6.00
CA GLU A 55 -6.20 8.03 6.42
C GLU A 55 -6.39 9.09 5.32
N VAL A 56 -5.30 9.71 4.87
CA VAL A 56 -5.32 10.83 3.91
C VAL A 56 -4.90 10.40 2.49
N GLY A 57 -4.31 9.21 2.35
CA GLY A 57 -3.77 8.73 1.08
C GLY A 57 -2.56 9.53 0.63
N VAL A 58 -1.65 9.80 1.55
CA VAL A 58 -0.56 10.79 1.42
C VAL A 58 0.80 10.15 1.70
N SER A 59 0.96 9.48 2.84
CA SER A 59 2.25 8.94 3.31
C SER A 59 2.23 7.40 3.30
N ARG A 60 1.65 6.76 4.32
CA ARG A 60 1.66 5.28 4.52
C ARG A 60 1.24 4.46 3.30
N SER A 61 0.11 4.79 2.67
CA SER A 61 -0.36 4.06 1.48
C SER A 61 0.57 4.26 0.28
N ILE A 62 1.15 5.46 0.14
CA ILE A 62 2.09 5.80 -0.93
C ILE A 62 3.38 5.01 -0.73
N ALA A 63 3.90 4.91 0.50
CA ALA A 63 5.07 4.09 0.80
C ALA A 63 4.89 2.62 0.38
N ILE A 64 3.73 2.02 0.66
CA ILE A 64 3.40 0.65 0.23
C ILE A 64 3.34 0.52 -1.29
N VAL A 65 2.65 1.44 -1.98
CA VAL A 65 2.52 1.41 -3.45
C VAL A 65 3.87 1.65 -4.12
N ALA A 66 4.67 2.59 -3.62
CA ALA A 66 6.00 2.87 -4.13
C ALA A 66 6.91 1.65 -3.98
N ALA A 67 6.93 1.02 -2.80
CA ALA A 67 7.69 -0.20 -2.57
C ALA A 67 7.24 -1.36 -3.47
N TYR A 68 5.93 -1.47 -3.76
CA TYR A 68 5.42 -2.44 -4.74
C TYR A 68 5.96 -2.18 -6.14
N LEU A 69 5.89 -0.93 -6.62
CA LEU A 69 6.38 -0.53 -7.93
C LEU A 69 7.89 -0.76 -8.08
N MET A 70 8.65 -0.39 -7.04
CA MET A 70 10.09 -0.65 -6.96
C MET A 70 10.38 -2.16 -7.09
N ARG A 71 9.65 -3.00 -6.34
CA ARG A 71 9.86 -4.45 -6.37
C ARG A 71 9.42 -5.10 -7.68
N LYS A 72 8.30 -4.66 -8.25
CA LYS A 72 7.72 -5.26 -9.46
C LYS A 72 8.48 -4.88 -10.74
N HIS A 73 9.00 -3.65 -10.79
CA HIS A 73 9.57 -3.08 -12.00
C HIS A 73 11.04 -2.68 -11.86
N GLU A 74 11.68 -3.01 -10.74
CA GLU A 74 13.07 -2.64 -10.43
C GLU A 74 13.32 -1.13 -10.52
N TRP A 75 12.30 -0.34 -10.18
CA TRP A 75 12.40 1.12 -10.17
C TRP A 75 13.14 1.60 -8.94
N ASN A 76 13.87 2.71 -9.09
CA ASN A 76 14.36 3.46 -7.95
C ASN A 76 13.20 4.21 -7.24
N PRO A 77 13.38 4.64 -5.97
CA PRO A 77 12.34 5.31 -5.21
C PRO A 77 11.78 6.56 -5.90
N SER A 78 12.65 7.41 -6.45
CA SER A 78 12.25 8.66 -7.09
C SER A 78 11.31 8.43 -8.28
N LYS A 79 11.59 7.42 -9.11
CA LYS A 79 10.74 7.05 -10.24
C LYS A 79 9.38 6.53 -9.77
N ALA A 80 9.34 5.70 -8.73
CA ALA A 80 8.09 5.18 -8.18
C ALA A 80 7.20 6.30 -7.63
N ILE A 81 7.76 7.23 -6.85
CA ILE A 81 7.02 8.38 -6.31
C ILE A 81 6.52 9.30 -7.43
N LEU A 82 7.37 9.64 -8.41
CA LEU A 82 6.97 10.49 -9.53
C LEU A 82 5.82 9.86 -10.34
N PHE A 83 5.88 8.54 -10.56
CA PHE A 83 4.79 7.82 -11.23
C PHE A 83 3.48 7.93 -10.46
N ILE A 84 3.52 7.77 -9.13
CA ILE A 84 2.32 7.92 -8.28
C ILE A 84 1.80 9.36 -8.32
N GLN A 85 2.69 10.35 -8.27
CA GLN A 85 2.34 11.77 -8.30
C GLN A 85 1.61 12.20 -9.58
N ASN A 86 1.86 11.52 -10.72
CA ASN A 86 1.09 11.75 -11.95
C ASN A 86 -0.41 11.46 -11.79
N SER A 87 -0.78 10.56 -10.89
CA SER A 87 -2.19 10.23 -10.58
C SER A 87 -2.67 10.86 -9.27
N ARG A 88 -1.77 11.11 -8.32
CA ARG A 88 -2.07 11.72 -7.03
C ARG A 88 -1.00 12.74 -6.65
N PRO A 89 -1.13 14.01 -7.07
CA PRO A 89 -0.08 15.03 -6.92
C PRO A 89 0.34 15.32 -5.47
N ILE A 90 -0.50 15.03 -4.50
CA ILE A 90 -0.21 15.23 -3.07
C ILE A 90 0.54 14.04 -2.43
N ALA A 91 1.02 13.07 -3.20
CA ALA A 91 1.79 11.94 -2.67
C ALA A 91 3.22 12.36 -2.28
N TRP A 92 3.71 11.86 -1.14
CA TRP A 92 5.04 12.12 -0.58
C TRP A 92 5.65 10.81 -0.07
#